data_AF-A0A372BSF7-F1
#
_entry.id   AF-A0A372BSF7-F1
#
_cell.length_a   1.000
_cell.length_b   1.000
_cell.length_c   1.000
_cell.angle_alpha   90.00
_cell.angle_beta   90.00
_cell.angle_gamma   90.00
#
_symmetry.space_group_name_H-M   'P 1'
#
loop_
_entity.id
_entity.type
_entity.pdbx_description
1 polymer ?
#
loop_
_entity_poly.entity_id
_entity_poly.type
_entity_poly.pdbx_seq_one_letter_code
_entity_poly.pdbx_strand_id
1 'polypeptide(L)'
;MDVAANRIETPDGWIQVKPRSMAVLQYLVGHAGEVCSRQDIMDRVWARVEVSEEVLNHAVHELRGAFEDDPRHPEIIETIPRGGYRLIASVEEFPQSGWRRKMRWLLPAMVVVVLASSGIWWLVDGDRAADMPVRKLAVLPFESMGPDTSFDYFSDGLTEELITELNRINPARLDVIARTSVMAFKGQRRPLSEIAGMLGVDYVVEGSVRRDADRIRITAQLIETEGETHLWAESFDRRLENILELQHEIAQSIARQARVPLDPEVRPRRHSVDPEAYRDFLRGRAQTYQFHRSGYAAALESFEAALERQSDYAVVHGWKAAALSGLAFSRPSAEERTAYARRALQSARRALELDPELGIAHFARGWLAFSQEWAFARAERLFREALEVDPNSWWIHFGYAELLSALGRHEEAIAHMETAYELDPVNPFVNVELAAVHAHAGRYREGLEVIDRALEALPHHQELHDRRSNFFEALGRFEKAIEAREKYAAIQDREYDADGHRRALAEQGERGYWRWLLDSPDWYSDVVLRAKLLALLGRHDSALDLIAEAVEQRKPSAVYIGVYRQFEPLSGNARFDALLEQAGLSN
;
A
#
# COMPACT_ATOMS: atom_id res chain seq x y z
N MET A 1 5.68 -34.46 -32.41
CA MET A 1 6.70 -34.61 -31.34
C MET A 1 7.23 -33.24 -30.94
N ASP A 2 7.40 -32.98 -29.65
CA ASP A 2 8.04 -31.77 -29.13
C ASP A 2 9.46 -32.12 -28.68
N VAL A 3 10.42 -31.80 -29.56
CA VAL A 3 11.84 -32.12 -29.38
C VAL A 3 12.45 -31.35 -28.19
N ALA A 4 12.01 -30.12 -27.94
CA ALA A 4 12.57 -29.29 -26.88
C ALA A 4 12.16 -29.78 -25.48
N ALA A 5 10.93 -30.30 -25.35
CA ALA A 5 10.39 -30.80 -24.09
C ALA A 5 10.54 -32.33 -23.88
N ASN A 6 11.11 -33.07 -24.84
CA ASN A 6 11.23 -34.54 -24.83
C ASN A 6 9.90 -35.28 -24.60
N ARG A 7 8.84 -34.85 -25.31
CA ARG A 7 7.50 -35.45 -25.22
C ARG A 7 6.91 -35.76 -26.59
N ILE A 8 6.13 -36.83 -26.64
CA ILE A 8 5.44 -37.32 -27.83
C ILE A 8 3.94 -37.17 -27.58
N GLU A 9 3.22 -36.64 -28.56
CA GLU A 9 1.76 -36.54 -28.50
C GLU A 9 1.16 -37.82 -29.08
N THR A 10 0.29 -38.45 -28.31
CA THR A 10 -0.49 -39.64 -28.67
C THR A 10 -1.98 -39.31 -28.57
N PRO A 11 -2.89 -40.12 -29.12
CA PRO A 11 -4.34 -39.90 -28.96
C PRO A 11 -4.80 -39.78 -27.50
N ASP A 12 -4.09 -40.43 -26.57
CA ASP A 12 -4.37 -40.42 -25.13
C ASP A 12 -3.63 -39.30 -24.36
N GLY A 13 -2.91 -38.43 -25.08
CA GLY A 13 -2.23 -37.26 -24.54
C GLY A 13 -0.71 -37.29 -24.70
N TRP A 14 -0.03 -36.46 -23.91
CA TRP A 14 1.42 -36.30 -23.97
C TRP A 14 2.15 -37.36 -23.13
N ILE A 15 3.06 -38.09 -23.77
CA ILE A 15 3.93 -39.06 -23.12
C ILE A 15 5.35 -38.52 -23.04
N GLN A 16 5.92 -38.50 -21.83
CA GLN A 16 7.31 -38.11 -21.61
C GLN A 16 8.24 -39.27 -21.98
N VAL A 17 9.25 -38.99 -22.80
CA VAL A 17 10.30 -39.97 -23.15
C VAL A 17 11.65 -39.50 -22.67
N LYS A 18 12.59 -40.42 -22.45
CA LYS A 18 13.94 -40.01 -22.03
C LYS A 18 14.64 -39.27 -23.16
N PRO A 19 15.53 -38.30 -22.86
CA PRO A 19 16.24 -37.53 -23.87
C PRO A 19 17.01 -38.38 -24.90
N ARG A 20 17.55 -39.53 -24.48
CA ARG A 20 18.27 -40.46 -25.38
C ARG A 20 17.31 -41.23 -26.29
N SER A 21 16.16 -41.66 -25.79
CA SER A 21 15.10 -42.28 -26.59
C SER A 21 14.56 -41.29 -27.63
N MET A 22 14.35 -40.03 -27.23
CA MET A 22 13.95 -38.93 -28.14
C MET A 22 15.01 -38.67 -29.23
N ALA A 23 16.30 -38.73 -28.89
CA ALA A 23 17.38 -38.58 -29.87
C ALA A 23 17.45 -39.77 -30.86
N VAL A 24 17.18 -41.00 -30.41
CA VAL A 24 17.02 -42.17 -31.31
C VAL A 24 15.84 -41.94 -32.26
N LEU A 25 14.70 -41.49 -31.74
CA LEU A 25 13.52 -41.20 -32.56
C LEU A 25 13.81 -40.12 -33.62
N GLN A 26 14.46 -39.02 -33.26
CA GLN A 26 14.86 -37.97 -34.22
C GLN A 26 15.77 -38.50 -35.31
N TYR A 27 16.72 -39.38 -34.96
CA TYR A 27 17.60 -39.99 -35.93
C TYR A 27 16.83 -40.88 -36.92
N LEU A 28 15.90 -41.70 -36.42
CA LEU A 28 15.04 -42.55 -37.24
C LEU A 28 14.07 -41.75 -38.12
N VAL A 29 13.50 -40.64 -37.61
CA VAL A 29 12.65 -39.72 -38.37
C VAL A 29 13.43 -39.05 -39.50
N GLY A 30 14.67 -38.64 -39.26
CA GLY A 30 15.55 -38.07 -40.28
C GLY A 30 15.96 -39.04 -41.40
N HIS A 31 15.75 -40.35 -41.20
CA HIS A 31 16.04 -41.42 -42.15
C HIS A 31 14.80 -42.32 -42.33
N ALA A 32 13.60 -41.71 -42.32
CA ALA A 32 12.35 -42.45 -42.43
C ALA A 32 12.32 -43.32 -43.70
N GLY A 33 11.91 -44.59 -43.56
CA GLY A 33 11.92 -45.57 -44.64
C GLY A 33 13.27 -46.25 -44.93
N GLU A 34 14.39 -45.74 -44.39
CA GLU A 34 15.71 -46.34 -44.56
C GLU A 34 16.07 -47.29 -43.41
N VAL A 35 16.94 -48.28 -43.67
CA VAL A 35 17.47 -49.16 -42.62
C VAL A 35 18.67 -48.48 -41.96
N CYS A 36 18.49 -48.06 -40.71
CA CYS A 36 19.54 -47.47 -39.89
C CYS A 36 20.30 -48.57 -39.13
N SER A 37 21.62 -48.67 -39.34
CA SER A 37 22.42 -49.68 -38.65
C SER A 37 22.51 -49.40 -37.15
N ARG A 38 22.65 -50.45 -36.32
CA ARG A 38 22.80 -50.29 -34.86
C ARG A 38 24.01 -49.41 -34.53
N GLN A 39 25.12 -49.60 -35.25
CA GLN A 39 26.34 -48.84 -35.05
C GLN A 39 26.15 -47.36 -35.38
N ASP A 40 25.50 -47.03 -36.50
CA ASP A 40 25.30 -45.62 -36.90
C ASP A 40 24.40 -44.86 -35.92
N ILE A 41 23.34 -45.52 -35.43
CA ILE A 41 22.46 -44.93 -34.40
C ILE A 41 23.25 -44.71 -33.10
N MET A 42 24.05 -45.71 -32.69
CA MET A 42 24.85 -45.62 -31.47
C MET A 42 25.91 -44.52 -31.56
N ASP A 43 26.65 -44.44 -32.67
CA ASP A 43 27.68 -43.44 -32.89
C ASP A 43 27.10 -42.03 -32.97
N ARG A 44 25.89 -41.88 -33.54
CA ARG A 44 25.26 -40.56 -33.64
C ARG A 44 24.65 -40.10 -32.32
N VAL A 45 23.92 -40.98 -31.64
CA VAL A 45 23.19 -40.61 -30.42
C VAL A 45 24.09 -40.64 -29.19
N TRP A 46 25.12 -41.47 -29.15
CA TRP A 46 26.08 -41.62 -28.04
C TRP A 46 27.53 -41.33 -28.47
N ALA A 47 27.76 -40.36 -29.36
CA ALA A 47 29.06 -39.97 -29.94
C ALA A 47 30.26 -39.74 -28.98
N ARG A 48 30.07 -39.79 -27.66
CA ARG A 48 31.11 -39.60 -26.63
C ARG A 48 31.12 -40.68 -25.54
N VAL A 49 30.33 -41.74 -25.69
CA VAL A 49 30.17 -42.82 -24.70
C VAL A 49 30.07 -44.15 -25.43
N GLU A 50 30.96 -45.08 -25.13
CA GLU A 50 30.88 -46.45 -25.66
C GLU A 50 29.68 -47.16 -25.00
N VAL A 51 28.71 -47.58 -25.81
CA VAL A 51 27.47 -48.23 -25.34
C VAL A 51 27.28 -49.58 -26.03
N SER A 52 26.69 -50.53 -25.31
CA SER A 52 26.32 -51.82 -25.89
C SER A 52 25.01 -51.71 -26.69
N GLU A 53 24.79 -52.66 -27.62
CA GLU A 53 23.53 -52.73 -28.38
C GLU A 53 22.29 -52.87 -27.47
N GLU A 54 22.46 -53.36 -26.25
CA GLU A 54 21.40 -53.49 -25.25
C GLU A 54 20.80 -52.15 -24.84
N VAL A 55 21.63 -51.08 -24.81
CA VAL A 55 21.18 -49.72 -24.51
C VAL A 55 20.29 -49.18 -25.63
N LEU A 56 20.67 -49.43 -26.89
CA LEU A 56 19.85 -49.08 -28.05
C LEU A 56 18.53 -49.87 -28.06
N ASN A 57 18.58 -51.16 -27.72
CA ASN A 57 17.38 -52.00 -27.64
C ASN A 57 16.40 -51.49 -26.56
N HIS A 58 16.91 -51.04 -25.41
CA HIS A 58 16.09 -50.40 -24.38
C HIS A 58 15.45 -49.09 -24.85
N ALA A 59 16.19 -48.23 -25.57
CA ALA A 59 15.65 -46.99 -26.11
C ALA A 59 14.53 -47.26 -27.14
N VAL A 60 14.71 -48.24 -28.02
CA VAL A 60 13.67 -48.64 -28.99
C VAL A 60 12.47 -49.29 -28.28
N HIS A 61 12.69 -50.08 -27.24
CA HIS A 61 11.60 -50.65 -26.44
C HIS A 61 10.77 -49.55 -25.75
N GLU A 62 11.42 -48.52 -25.21
CA GLU A 62 10.74 -47.36 -24.61
C GLU A 62 9.93 -46.58 -25.64
N LEU A 63 10.48 -46.36 -26.85
CA LEU A 63 9.75 -45.73 -27.95
C LEU A 63 8.53 -46.56 -28.38
N ARG A 64 8.68 -47.88 -28.52
CA ARG A 64 7.56 -48.76 -28.84
C ARG A 64 6.48 -48.72 -27.77
N GLY A 65 6.85 -48.67 -26.48
CA GLY A 65 5.90 -48.47 -25.39
C GLY A 65 5.16 -47.13 -25.47
N ALA A 66 5.86 -46.05 -25.84
CA ALA A 66 5.25 -44.73 -26.01
C ALA A 66 4.35 -44.64 -27.25
N PHE A 67 4.54 -45.50 -28.24
CA PHE A 67 3.75 -45.55 -29.47
C PHE A 67 2.71 -46.68 -29.49
N GLU A 68 2.67 -47.52 -28.45
CA GLU A 68 1.90 -48.77 -28.43
C GLU A 68 2.21 -49.72 -29.63
N ASP A 69 3.45 -49.71 -30.11
CA ASP A 69 3.91 -50.44 -31.31
C ASP A 69 4.34 -51.89 -30.97
N ASP A 70 3.70 -52.91 -31.56
CA ASP A 70 4.02 -54.33 -31.32
C ASP A 70 5.27 -54.76 -32.11
N PRO A 71 6.36 -55.21 -31.45
CA PRO A 71 7.56 -55.68 -32.13
C PRO A 71 7.34 -56.90 -33.05
N ARG A 72 6.24 -57.67 -32.91
CA ARG A 72 5.91 -58.80 -33.78
C ARG A 72 5.13 -58.39 -35.03
N HIS A 73 4.44 -57.26 -34.96
CA HIS A 73 3.67 -56.66 -36.06
C HIS A 73 3.90 -55.15 -36.06
N PRO A 74 5.11 -54.68 -36.42
CA PRO A 74 5.46 -53.28 -36.27
C PRO A 74 4.63 -52.42 -37.24
N GLU A 75 4.08 -51.32 -36.74
CA GLU A 75 3.42 -50.28 -37.51
C GLU A 75 4.27 -49.01 -37.58
N ILE A 76 5.17 -48.80 -36.60
CA ILE A 76 5.97 -47.58 -36.48
C ILE A 76 7.46 -47.86 -36.61
N ILE A 77 8.04 -48.74 -35.78
CA ILE A 77 9.47 -49.08 -35.83
C ILE A 77 9.65 -50.57 -36.13
N GLU A 78 10.22 -50.87 -37.28
CA GLU A 78 10.54 -52.23 -37.70
C GLU A 78 11.97 -52.63 -37.28
N THR A 79 12.14 -53.82 -36.69
CA THR A 79 13.46 -54.39 -36.41
C THR A 79 13.95 -55.19 -37.63
N ILE A 80 15.10 -54.82 -38.19
CA ILE A 80 15.74 -55.59 -39.27
C ILE A 80 16.75 -56.57 -38.66
N PRO A 81 16.57 -57.90 -38.81
CA PRO A 81 17.49 -58.90 -38.29
C PRO A 81 18.92 -58.65 -38.80
N ARG A 82 19.87 -58.48 -37.87
CA ARG A 82 21.29 -58.14 -38.16
C ARG A 82 21.52 -56.82 -38.92
N GLY A 83 20.47 -56.03 -39.17
CA GLY A 83 20.53 -54.79 -39.97
C GLY A 83 20.25 -53.51 -39.19
N GLY A 84 19.53 -53.57 -38.06
CA GLY A 84 19.24 -52.40 -37.21
C GLY A 84 17.75 -52.09 -37.13
N TYR A 85 17.37 -50.82 -37.28
CA TYR A 85 15.98 -50.36 -37.14
C TYR A 85 15.56 -49.51 -38.34
N ARG A 86 14.28 -49.59 -38.71
CA ARG A 86 13.68 -48.78 -39.76
C ARG A 86 12.39 -48.16 -39.25
N LEU A 87 12.21 -46.85 -39.47
CA LEU A 87 10.92 -46.21 -39.23
C LEU A 87 10.03 -46.44 -40.46
N ILE A 88 8.89 -47.10 -40.26
CA ILE A 88 7.93 -47.46 -41.32
C ILE A 88 6.66 -46.59 -41.29
N ALA A 89 6.47 -45.82 -40.22
CA ALA A 89 5.42 -44.81 -40.16
C ALA A 89 5.64 -43.68 -41.18
N SER A 90 4.56 -43.15 -41.74
CA SER A 90 4.60 -41.97 -42.61
C SER A 90 5.06 -40.74 -41.82
N VAL A 91 6.13 -40.09 -42.28
CA VAL A 91 6.62 -38.84 -41.71
C VAL A 91 6.19 -37.69 -42.61
N GLU A 92 5.24 -36.89 -42.14
CA GLU A 92 4.87 -35.64 -42.78
C GLU A 92 5.54 -34.48 -42.03
N GLU A 93 6.42 -33.74 -42.72
CA GLU A 93 6.92 -32.47 -42.23
C GLU A 93 5.80 -31.43 -42.29
N PHE A 94 5.32 -30.96 -41.13
CA PHE A 94 4.43 -29.80 -41.10
C PHE A 94 5.21 -28.56 -41.60
N PRO A 95 4.79 -27.92 -42.71
CA PRO A 95 5.57 -26.88 -43.33
C PRO A 95 5.61 -25.63 -42.43
N GLN A 96 6.80 -25.27 -41.95
CA GLN A 96 7.07 -23.89 -41.57
C GLN A 96 7.08 -23.04 -42.86
N SER A 97 6.10 -22.15 -42.99
CA SER A 97 5.75 -21.49 -44.25
C SER A 97 6.85 -20.57 -44.79
N GLY A 98 7.05 -20.62 -46.12
CA GLY A 98 8.18 -20.04 -46.83
C GLY A 98 8.11 -18.52 -47.06
N TRP A 99 8.42 -17.73 -46.03
CA TRP A 99 8.37 -16.26 -46.07
C TRP A 99 9.69 -15.56 -46.49
N ARG A 100 10.80 -16.31 -46.66
CA ARG A 100 12.16 -15.73 -46.68
C ARG A 100 12.66 -15.08 -47.98
N ARG A 101 11.90 -15.06 -49.10
CA ARG A 101 12.42 -14.54 -50.39
C ARG A 101 11.83 -13.23 -50.91
N LYS A 102 10.79 -12.65 -50.29
CA LYS A 102 10.24 -11.32 -50.64
C LYS A 102 10.59 -10.20 -49.63
N MET A 103 11.46 -10.49 -48.66
CA MET A 103 11.88 -9.60 -47.57
C MET A 103 13.00 -8.61 -47.96
N ARG A 104 12.82 -7.85 -49.04
CA ARG A 104 13.66 -6.65 -49.30
C ARG A 104 12.87 -5.36 -49.48
N TRP A 105 11.53 -5.43 -49.60
CA TRP A 105 10.66 -4.27 -49.79
C TRP A 105 9.58 -4.09 -48.71
N LEU A 106 9.51 -4.96 -47.70
CA LEU A 106 8.46 -4.92 -46.65
C LEU A 106 8.90 -4.36 -45.29
N LEU A 107 10.19 -4.04 -45.09
CA LEU A 107 10.70 -3.51 -43.81
C LEU A 107 9.98 -2.23 -43.32
N PRO A 108 9.59 -1.26 -44.18
CA PRO A 108 8.83 -0.10 -43.72
C PRO A 108 7.37 -0.42 -43.38
N ALA A 109 6.72 -1.32 -44.14
CA ALA A 109 5.32 -1.68 -43.95
C ALA A 109 5.09 -2.58 -42.73
N MET A 110 6.07 -3.44 -42.40
CA MET A 110 6.02 -4.34 -41.26
C MET A 110 6.22 -3.60 -39.93
N VAL A 111 6.95 -2.48 -39.90
CA VAL A 111 7.01 -1.60 -38.73
C VAL A 111 5.66 -0.94 -38.47
N VAL A 112 4.95 -0.49 -39.50
CA VAL A 112 3.61 0.10 -39.34
C VAL A 112 2.58 -0.93 -38.91
N VAL A 113 2.63 -2.17 -39.43
CA VAL A 113 1.72 -3.24 -39.01
C VAL A 113 2.09 -3.79 -37.64
N VAL A 114 3.37 -3.90 -37.26
CA VAL A 114 3.80 -4.28 -35.90
C VAL A 114 3.45 -3.18 -34.90
N LEU A 115 3.56 -1.89 -35.25
CA LEU A 115 3.08 -0.79 -34.40
C LEU A 115 1.55 -0.74 -34.33
N ALA A 116 0.84 -1.07 -35.40
CA ALA A 116 -0.62 -1.17 -35.39
C ALA A 116 -1.13 -2.43 -34.69
N SER A 117 -0.42 -3.56 -34.76
CA SER A 117 -0.81 -4.82 -34.07
C SER A 117 -0.32 -4.88 -32.63
N SER A 118 0.78 -4.21 -32.28
CA SER A 118 1.10 -3.90 -30.87
C SER A 118 0.16 -2.84 -30.33
N GLY A 119 -0.26 -1.85 -31.13
CA GLY A 119 -1.34 -0.93 -30.78
C GLY A 119 -2.68 -1.65 -30.56
N ILE A 120 -3.06 -2.60 -31.41
CA ILE A 120 -4.30 -3.39 -31.30
C ILE A 120 -4.20 -4.46 -30.19
N TRP A 121 -3.04 -5.06 -29.95
CA TRP A 121 -2.82 -5.97 -28.82
C TRP A 121 -2.80 -5.20 -27.48
N TRP A 122 -2.29 -3.96 -27.46
CA TRP A 122 -2.40 -3.05 -26.31
C TRP A 122 -3.84 -2.52 -26.12
N LEU A 123 -4.61 -2.35 -27.20
CA LEU A 123 -6.05 -2.00 -27.17
C LEU A 123 -6.99 -3.18 -26.87
N VAL A 124 -6.55 -4.44 -26.97
CA VAL A 124 -7.41 -5.63 -26.78
C VAL A 124 -7.01 -6.48 -25.57
N ASP A 125 -5.73 -6.57 -25.22
CA ASP A 125 -5.24 -7.21 -23.97
C ASP A 125 -4.93 -6.20 -22.85
N GLY A 126 -4.67 -4.92 -23.18
CA GLY A 126 -4.65 -3.86 -22.18
C GLY A 126 -6.00 -3.70 -21.48
N ASP A 127 -7.09 -3.85 -22.23
CA ASP A 127 -8.46 -3.80 -21.68
C ASP A 127 -8.81 -5.05 -20.86
N ARG A 128 -8.38 -6.27 -21.22
CA ARG A 128 -8.70 -7.48 -20.44
C ARG A 128 -7.97 -7.61 -19.10
N ALA A 129 -6.74 -7.11 -19.02
CA ALA A 129 -6.04 -6.99 -17.74
C ALA A 129 -6.61 -5.82 -16.92
N ALA A 130 -6.94 -4.68 -17.56
CA ALA A 130 -7.54 -3.52 -16.90
C ALA A 130 -8.95 -3.78 -16.33
N ASP A 131 -9.73 -4.70 -16.92
CA ASP A 131 -11.13 -4.98 -16.56
C ASP A 131 -11.30 -6.06 -15.46
N MET A 132 -10.21 -6.59 -14.88
CA MET A 132 -10.31 -7.34 -13.63
C MET A 132 -10.51 -6.37 -12.46
N PRO A 133 -11.58 -6.54 -11.65
CA PRO A 133 -11.87 -5.63 -10.55
C PRO A 133 -10.73 -5.68 -9.52
N VAL A 134 -10.34 -4.51 -9.02
CA VAL A 134 -9.47 -4.38 -7.85
C VAL A 134 -10.16 -5.05 -6.68
N ARG A 135 -9.46 -5.95 -6.00
CA ARG A 135 -9.97 -6.63 -4.81
C ARG A 135 -9.67 -5.80 -3.57
N LYS A 136 -10.67 -5.59 -2.73
CA LYS A 136 -10.53 -4.90 -1.43
C LYS A 136 -10.48 -5.92 -0.30
N LEU A 137 -9.45 -5.84 0.53
CA LEU A 137 -9.18 -6.83 1.57
C LEU A 137 -8.88 -6.14 2.91
N ALA A 138 -9.46 -6.63 4.00
CA ALA A 138 -9.08 -6.22 5.35
C ALA A 138 -8.39 -7.37 6.10
N VAL A 139 -7.31 -7.07 6.81
CA VAL A 139 -6.69 -8.02 7.76
C VAL A 139 -7.10 -7.60 9.17
N LEU A 140 -8.02 -8.34 9.80
CA LEU A 140 -8.45 -8.02 11.16
C LEU A 140 -7.32 -8.32 12.16
N PRO A 141 -7.31 -7.61 13.32
CA PRO A 141 -6.32 -7.82 14.36
C PRO A 141 -6.28 -9.29 14.78
N PHE A 142 -5.12 -9.92 14.58
CA PHE A 142 -4.94 -11.33 14.97
C PHE A 142 -5.10 -11.49 16.48
N GLU A 143 -5.84 -12.53 16.87
CA GLU A 143 -6.04 -12.85 18.27
C GLU A 143 -4.79 -13.48 18.89
N SER A 144 -4.38 -12.99 20.05
CA SER A 144 -3.30 -13.61 20.83
C SER A 144 -3.86 -14.75 21.67
N MET A 145 -3.43 -15.98 21.39
CA MET A 145 -3.85 -17.18 22.10
C MET A 145 -2.79 -17.55 23.15
N GLY A 146 -2.91 -17.03 24.36
CA GLY A 146 -2.01 -17.33 25.48
C GLY A 146 -2.35 -16.56 26.77
N PRO A 147 -1.86 -17.01 27.95
CA PRO A 147 -2.15 -16.35 29.23
C PRO A 147 -1.35 -15.06 29.47
N ASP A 148 -0.39 -14.72 28.60
CA ASP A 148 0.50 -13.58 28.74
C ASP A 148 0.09 -12.45 27.79
N THR A 149 -0.54 -11.41 28.34
CA THR A 149 -0.98 -10.20 27.62
C THR A 149 0.18 -9.33 27.14
N SER A 150 1.42 -9.60 27.57
CA SER A 150 2.60 -8.93 27.02
C SER A 150 2.83 -9.23 25.54
N PHE A 151 2.09 -10.20 24.97
CA PHE A 151 2.19 -10.64 23.59
C PHE A 151 1.12 -10.04 22.64
N ASP A 152 0.14 -9.29 23.13
CA ASP A 152 -0.88 -8.63 22.27
C ASP A 152 -0.27 -7.64 21.28
N TYR A 153 0.85 -7.03 21.69
CA TYR A 153 1.63 -6.14 20.85
C TYR A 153 2.19 -6.85 19.60
N PHE A 154 2.56 -8.13 19.74
CA PHE A 154 3.12 -8.92 18.66
C PHE A 154 2.04 -9.29 17.63
N SER A 155 0.84 -9.70 18.06
CA SER A 155 -0.24 -10.04 17.13
C SER A 155 -0.72 -8.81 16.35
N ASP A 156 -0.73 -7.63 16.98
CA ASP A 156 -1.00 -6.36 16.29
C ASP A 156 0.10 -6.03 15.27
N GLY A 157 1.36 -6.29 15.62
CA GLY A 157 2.48 -6.11 14.70
C GLY A 157 2.45 -7.08 13.52
N LEU A 158 2.05 -8.33 13.74
CA LEU A 158 1.87 -9.30 12.66
C LEU A 158 0.75 -8.88 11.69
N THR A 159 -0.38 -8.43 12.23
CA THR A 159 -1.49 -7.89 11.42
C THR A 159 -0.97 -6.80 10.49
N GLU A 160 -0.13 -5.91 11.04
CA GLU A 160 0.40 -4.80 10.29
C GLU A 160 1.41 -5.19 9.20
N GLU A 161 2.31 -6.12 9.50
CA GLU A 161 3.25 -6.61 8.49
C GLU A 161 2.52 -7.39 7.39
N LEU A 162 1.47 -8.14 7.72
CA LEU A 162 0.64 -8.80 6.71
C LEU A 162 -0.05 -7.78 5.79
N ILE A 163 -0.61 -6.70 6.34
CA ILE A 163 -1.17 -5.59 5.55
C ILE A 163 -0.09 -5.02 4.62
N THR A 164 1.10 -4.76 5.16
CA THR A 164 2.23 -4.20 4.41
C THR A 164 2.69 -5.12 3.28
N GLU A 165 2.86 -6.41 3.55
CA GLU A 165 3.30 -7.39 2.53
C GLU A 165 2.21 -7.65 1.49
N LEU A 166 0.93 -7.71 1.87
CA LEU A 166 -0.18 -7.87 0.92
C LEU A 166 -0.29 -6.68 -0.04
N ASN A 167 -0.17 -5.44 0.47
CA ASN A 167 -0.18 -4.23 -0.38
C ASN A 167 0.94 -4.25 -1.43
N ARG A 168 2.07 -4.91 -1.14
CA ARG A 168 3.21 -4.99 -2.07
C ARG A 168 3.06 -6.06 -3.14
N ILE A 169 2.26 -7.10 -2.90
CA ILE A 169 2.14 -8.24 -3.83
C ILE A 169 1.64 -7.80 -5.21
N ASN A 170 0.62 -6.94 -5.25
CA ASN A 170 0.10 -6.38 -6.49
C ASN A 170 -0.72 -5.11 -6.20
N PRO A 171 -0.07 -3.95 -6.00
CA PRO A 171 -0.77 -2.71 -5.63
C PRO A 171 -1.78 -2.24 -6.68
N ALA A 172 -1.64 -2.69 -7.94
CA ALA A 172 -2.57 -2.35 -9.01
C ALA A 172 -3.87 -3.19 -9.00
N ARG A 173 -3.93 -4.27 -8.20
CA ARG A 173 -5.06 -5.22 -8.20
C ARG A 173 -5.57 -5.59 -6.81
N LEU A 174 -4.88 -5.18 -5.76
CA LEU A 174 -5.21 -5.47 -4.37
C LEU A 174 -5.07 -4.21 -3.52
N ASP A 175 -6.20 -3.73 -3.03
CA ASP A 175 -6.26 -2.69 -2.01
C ASP A 175 -6.42 -3.37 -0.65
N VAL A 176 -5.46 -3.13 0.25
CA VAL A 176 -5.54 -3.64 1.62
C VAL A 176 -5.84 -2.48 2.57
N ILE A 177 -6.92 -2.61 3.32
CA ILE A 177 -7.31 -1.64 4.33
C ILE A 177 -6.19 -1.51 5.37
N ALA A 178 -5.80 -0.27 5.61
CA ALA A 178 -4.71 0.05 6.50
C ALA A 178 -5.02 -0.24 7.98
N ARG A 179 -3.94 -0.32 8.76
CA ARG A 179 -3.94 -0.66 10.19
C ARG A 179 -5.01 0.03 11.01
N THR A 180 -5.10 1.36 10.86
CA THR A 180 -5.78 2.19 11.83
C THR A 180 -7.26 1.85 11.87
N SER A 181 -7.84 1.61 10.68
CA SER A 181 -9.22 1.18 10.54
C SER A 181 -9.49 -0.20 11.12
N VAL A 182 -8.66 -1.20 10.80
CA VAL A 182 -8.88 -2.56 11.31
C VAL A 182 -8.65 -2.66 12.83
N MET A 183 -7.72 -1.89 13.37
CA MET A 183 -7.44 -1.85 14.81
C MET A 183 -8.58 -1.25 15.62
N ALA A 184 -9.43 -0.40 15.02
CA ALA A 184 -10.62 0.10 15.69
C ALA A 184 -11.53 -1.05 16.15
N PHE A 185 -11.57 -2.16 15.42
CA PHE A 185 -12.42 -3.31 15.73
C PHE A 185 -11.80 -4.32 16.70
N LYS A 186 -10.55 -4.10 17.15
CA LYS A 186 -9.89 -5.02 18.10
C LYS A 186 -10.70 -5.15 19.39
N GLY A 187 -11.01 -6.39 19.77
CA GLY A 187 -11.76 -6.69 20.99
C GLY A 187 -13.24 -6.27 20.97
N GLN A 188 -13.74 -5.77 19.83
CA GLN A 188 -15.17 -5.48 19.67
C GLN A 188 -15.94 -6.74 19.29
N ARG A 189 -17.15 -6.89 19.82
CA ARG A 189 -18.10 -7.94 19.42
C ARG A 189 -19.08 -7.35 18.40
N ARG A 190 -18.65 -7.21 17.15
CA ARG A 190 -19.51 -6.83 16.02
C ARG A 190 -19.59 -7.98 15.01
N PRO A 191 -20.73 -8.19 14.33
CA PRO A 191 -20.82 -9.15 13.23
C PRO A 191 -19.84 -8.81 12.10
N LEU A 192 -19.28 -9.83 11.45
CA LEU A 192 -18.31 -9.66 10.38
C LEU A 192 -18.87 -8.85 9.21
N SER A 193 -20.11 -9.11 8.80
CA SER A 193 -20.84 -8.33 7.80
C SER A 193 -20.94 -6.83 8.11
N GLU A 194 -21.07 -6.45 9.38
CA GLU A 194 -21.08 -5.03 9.79
C GLU A 194 -19.68 -4.42 9.61
N ILE A 195 -18.64 -5.11 10.09
CA ILE A 195 -17.24 -4.67 9.96
C ILE A 195 -16.88 -4.54 8.47
N ALA A 196 -17.21 -5.55 7.67
CA ALA A 196 -16.98 -5.57 6.22
C ALA A 196 -17.70 -4.42 5.52
N GLY A 197 -18.94 -4.11 5.91
CA GLY A 197 -19.70 -2.97 5.37
C GLY A 197 -19.08 -1.62 5.72
N MET A 198 -18.56 -1.46 6.94
CA MET A 198 -17.87 -0.24 7.38
C MET A 198 -16.51 -0.04 6.70
N LEU A 199 -15.82 -1.16 6.38
CA LEU A 199 -14.53 -1.15 5.70
C LEU A 199 -14.65 -1.15 4.17
N GLY A 200 -15.80 -1.53 3.61
CA GLY A 200 -16.04 -1.59 2.17
C GLY A 200 -15.19 -2.64 1.45
N VAL A 201 -15.03 -3.84 2.02
CA VAL A 201 -14.12 -4.89 1.52
C VAL A 201 -14.83 -6.11 0.95
N ASP A 202 -14.19 -6.74 -0.05
CA ASP A 202 -14.63 -8.01 -0.66
C ASP A 202 -14.19 -9.22 0.18
N TYR A 203 -13.05 -9.09 0.87
CA TYR A 203 -12.45 -10.17 1.63
C TYR A 203 -12.01 -9.71 3.02
N VAL A 204 -12.12 -10.60 3.99
CA VAL A 204 -11.56 -10.41 5.33
C VAL A 204 -10.63 -11.56 5.67
N VAL A 205 -9.46 -11.20 6.19
CA VAL A 205 -8.51 -12.13 6.80
C VAL A 205 -8.68 -12.07 8.32
N GLU A 206 -9.00 -13.22 8.91
CA GLU A 206 -8.98 -13.40 10.36
C GLU A 206 -7.89 -14.39 10.74
N GLY A 207 -7.44 -14.34 11.99
CA GLY A 207 -6.46 -15.29 12.44
C GLY A 207 -6.13 -15.20 13.91
N SER A 208 -5.32 -16.14 14.34
CA SER A 208 -4.79 -16.20 15.69
C SER A 208 -3.31 -16.54 15.68
N VAL A 209 -2.62 -16.03 16.70
CA VAL A 209 -1.20 -16.28 16.94
C VAL A 209 -1.07 -17.00 18.27
N ARG A 210 -0.38 -18.13 18.27
CA ARG A 210 0.03 -18.84 19.48
C ARG A 210 1.54 -18.96 19.52
N ARG A 211 2.15 -18.52 20.62
CA ARG A 211 3.58 -18.69 20.85
C ARG A 211 3.84 -19.84 21.80
N ASP A 212 4.87 -20.63 21.50
CA ASP A 212 5.41 -21.66 22.38
C ASP A 212 6.94 -21.56 22.38
N ALA A 213 7.51 -20.95 23.42
CA ALA A 213 8.93 -20.64 23.57
C ALA A 213 9.53 -19.86 22.38
N ASP A 214 10.27 -20.54 21.50
CA ASP A 214 10.93 -19.99 20.30
C ASP A 214 10.13 -20.23 19.00
N ARG A 215 9.00 -20.95 19.08
CA ARG A 215 8.12 -21.25 17.95
C ARG A 215 6.85 -20.41 17.99
N ILE A 216 6.36 -20.10 16.80
CA ILE A 216 5.09 -19.40 16.61
C ILE A 216 4.24 -20.23 15.65
N ARG A 217 2.98 -20.40 16.05
CA ARG A 217 1.89 -20.89 15.22
C ARG A 217 1.00 -19.73 14.83
N ILE A 218 0.83 -19.52 13.53
CA ILE A 218 -0.13 -18.55 12.98
C ILE A 218 -1.21 -19.33 12.27
N THR A 219 -2.47 -19.14 12.65
CA THR A 219 -3.61 -19.64 11.89
C THR A 219 -4.26 -18.45 11.20
N ALA A 220 -4.44 -18.53 9.89
CA ALA A 220 -5.09 -17.49 9.10
C ALA A 220 -6.22 -18.11 8.28
N GLN A 221 -7.30 -17.36 8.10
CA GLN A 221 -8.43 -17.72 7.28
C GLN A 221 -8.84 -16.55 6.40
N LEU A 222 -9.27 -16.85 5.17
CA LEU A 222 -9.78 -15.89 4.21
C LEU A 222 -11.29 -16.11 4.06
N ILE A 223 -12.06 -15.05 4.27
CA ILE A 223 -13.51 -15.05 4.23
C ILE A 223 -13.96 -14.08 3.14
N GLU A 224 -14.84 -14.53 2.24
CA GLU A 224 -15.56 -13.68 1.30
C GLU A 224 -16.72 -13.00 2.03
N THR A 225 -16.79 -11.67 1.95
CA THR A 225 -17.76 -10.88 2.72
C THR A 225 -19.19 -11.09 2.23
N GLU A 226 -19.36 -11.30 0.92
CA GLU A 226 -20.64 -11.70 0.34
C GLU A 226 -21.01 -13.13 0.80
N GLY A 227 -21.96 -13.22 1.73
CA GLY A 227 -22.44 -14.50 2.27
C GLY A 227 -21.56 -15.11 3.37
N GLU A 228 -20.53 -14.41 3.85
CA GLU A 228 -19.61 -14.83 4.92
C GLU A 228 -18.99 -16.23 4.66
N THR A 229 -18.57 -16.49 3.42
CA THR A 229 -18.06 -17.80 2.99
C THR A 229 -16.58 -17.95 3.32
N HIS A 230 -16.21 -18.97 4.11
CA HIS A 230 -14.80 -19.32 4.37
C HIS A 230 -14.17 -19.97 3.13
N LEU A 231 -13.31 -19.23 2.43
CA LEU A 231 -12.65 -19.70 1.20
C LEU A 231 -11.42 -20.56 1.49
N TRP A 232 -10.70 -20.23 2.56
CA TRP A 232 -9.44 -20.88 2.90
C TRP A 232 -9.12 -20.72 4.38
N ALA A 233 -8.46 -21.72 4.96
CA ALA A 233 -7.89 -21.66 6.30
C ALA A 233 -6.63 -22.53 6.36
N GLU A 234 -5.55 -22.01 6.94
CA GLU A 234 -4.27 -22.72 7.07
C GLU A 234 -3.56 -22.36 8.37
N SER A 235 -2.70 -23.26 8.84
CA SER A 235 -1.87 -23.06 10.02
C SER A 235 -0.40 -23.21 9.68
N PHE A 236 0.38 -22.23 10.07
CA PHE A 236 1.81 -22.14 9.79
C PHE A 236 2.60 -22.21 11.09
N ASP A 237 3.58 -23.11 11.16
CA ASP A 237 4.47 -23.30 12.31
C ASP A 237 5.94 -23.01 11.93
N ARG A 238 6.55 -21.99 12.54
CA ARG A 238 7.97 -21.60 12.31
C ARG A 238 8.66 -21.13 13.59
N ARG A 239 9.97 -20.87 13.52
CA ARG A 239 10.75 -20.19 14.58
C ARG A 239 10.64 -18.67 14.40
N LEU A 240 10.72 -17.92 15.49
CA LEU A 240 10.61 -16.44 15.48
C LEU A 240 11.64 -15.75 14.56
N GLU A 241 12.85 -16.30 14.44
CA GLU A 241 13.90 -15.79 13.57
C GLU A 241 13.50 -15.78 12.07
N ASN A 242 12.55 -16.63 11.66
CA ASN A 242 12.07 -16.75 10.29
C ASN A 242 10.72 -16.05 10.09
N ILE A 243 10.36 -15.08 10.94
CA ILE A 243 9.04 -14.44 10.90
C ILE A 243 8.77 -13.71 9.59
N LEU A 244 9.78 -13.08 8.98
CA LEU A 244 9.62 -12.35 7.72
C LEU A 244 9.34 -13.27 6.53
N GLU A 245 10.04 -14.41 6.47
CA GLU A 245 9.77 -15.44 5.46
C GLU A 245 8.35 -15.98 5.62
N LEU A 246 7.93 -16.20 6.87
CA LEU A 246 6.58 -16.66 7.17
C LEU A 246 5.50 -15.64 6.77
N GLN A 247 5.72 -14.35 7.04
CA GLN A 247 4.80 -13.28 6.62
C GLN A 247 4.62 -13.26 5.10
N HIS A 248 5.72 -13.38 4.36
CA HIS A 248 5.68 -13.43 2.91
C HIS A 248 4.94 -14.67 2.38
N GLU A 249 5.18 -15.84 2.99
CA GLU A 249 4.46 -17.09 2.67
C GLU A 249 2.94 -16.95 2.90
N ILE A 250 2.54 -16.40 4.05
CA ILE A 250 1.13 -16.15 4.39
C ILE A 250 0.50 -15.18 3.40
N ALA A 251 1.15 -14.05 3.11
CA ALA A 251 0.64 -13.03 2.20
C ALA A 251 0.45 -13.58 0.78
N GLN A 252 1.40 -14.35 0.25
CA GLN A 252 1.25 -15.02 -1.05
C GLN A 252 0.13 -16.05 -1.09
N SER A 253 -0.06 -16.79 0.01
CA SER A 253 -1.17 -17.74 0.11
C SER A 253 -2.51 -17.02 0.12
N ILE A 254 -2.65 -15.96 0.91
CA ILE A 254 -3.86 -15.11 0.93
C ILE A 254 -4.14 -14.52 -0.46
N ALA A 255 -3.14 -13.90 -1.10
CA ALA A 255 -3.31 -13.28 -2.41
C ALA A 255 -3.76 -14.28 -3.49
N ARG A 256 -3.19 -15.51 -3.50
CA ARG A 256 -3.61 -16.57 -4.41
C ARG A 256 -5.07 -16.98 -4.19
N GLN A 257 -5.50 -17.10 -2.94
CA GLN A 257 -6.88 -17.47 -2.61
C GLN A 257 -7.87 -16.35 -2.93
N ALA A 258 -7.46 -15.09 -2.75
CA ALA A 258 -8.19 -13.90 -3.20
C ALA A 258 -8.16 -13.69 -4.73
N ARG A 259 -7.56 -14.62 -5.49
CA ARG A 259 -7.43 -14.60 -6.96
C ARG A 259 -6.71 -13.35 -7.48
N VAL A 260 -5.78 -12.82 -6.71
CA VAL A 260 -4.90 -11.72 -7.09
C VAL A 260 -3.68 -12.28 -7.81
N PRO A 261 -3.37 -11.84 -9.04
CA PRO A 261 -2.15 -12.24 -9.73
C PRO A 261 -0.92 -11.81 -8.93
N LEU A 262 0.02 -12.73 -8.68
CA LEU A 262 1.30 -12.39 -8.07
C LEU A 262 2.18 -11.70 -9.10
N ASP A 263 2.69 -10.50 -8.79
CA ASP A 263 3.65 -9.82 -9.65
C ASP A 263 5.04 -10.48 -9.50
N PRO A 264 5.63 -11.06 -10.56
CA PRO A 264 6.94 -11.70 -10.49
C PRO A 264 8.09 -10.72 -10.22
N GLU A 265 7.91 -9.41 -10.42
CA GLU A 265 8.92 -8.40 -10.12
C GLU A 265 8.98 -8.05 -8.62
N VAL A 266 7.94 -8.37 -7.85
CA VAL A 266 7.91 -8.13 -6.39
C VAL A 266 8.85 -9.10 -5.70
N ARG A 267 10.05 -8.62 -5.36
CA ARG A 267 11.07 -9.43 -4.68
C ARG A 267 10.75 -9.55 -3.19
N PRO A 268 10.82 -10.76 -2.60
CA PRO A 268 10.73 -10.92 -1.15
C PRO A 268 11.86 -10.14 -0.46
N ARG A 269 11.55 -9.49 0.66
CA ARG A 269 12.57 -8.93 1.55
C ARG A 269 13.36 -10.07 2.18
N ARG A 270 14.64 -10.22 1.81
CA ARG A 270 15.54 -11.28 2.29
C ARG A 270 16.48 -10.81 3.42
N HIS A 271 16.11 -9.78 4.16
CA HIS A 271 16.96 -9.23 5.21
C HIS A 271 16.72 -9.98 6.52
N SER A 272 17.78 -10.46 7.16
CA SER A 272 17.70 -10.94 8.54
C SER A 272 17.40 -9.75 9.44
N VAL A 273 16.38 -9.87 10.29
CA VAL A 273 16.03 -8.83 11.25
C VAL A 273 16.26 -9.35 12.66
N ASP A 274 16.92 -8.55 13.48
CA ASP A 274 17.07 -8.83 14.90
C ASP A 274 15.67 -8.83 15.56
N PRO A 275 15.26 -9.93 16.25
CA PRO A 275 13.91 -10.03 16.79
C PRO A 275 13.56 -8.96 17.83
N GLU A 276 14.54 -8.45 18.58
CA GLU A 276 14.30 -7.35 19.52
C GLU A 276 14.21 -6.00 18.80
N ALA A 277 15.03 -5.76 17.78
CA ALA A 277 14.90 -4.59 16.91
C ALA A 277 13.55 -4.57 16.20
N TYR A 278 13.07 -5.73 15.74
CA TYR A 278 11.74 -5.90 15.17
C TYR A 278 10.63 -5.55 16.17
N ARG A 279 10.73 -6.03 17.41
CA ARG A 279 9.77 -5.71 18.48
C ARG A 279 9.72 -4.21 18.76
N ASP A 280 10.88 -3.56 18.89
CA ASP A 280 10.96 -2.12 19.16
C ASP A 280 10.48 -1.29 17.96
N PHE A 281 10.81 -1.71 16.73
CA PHE A 281 10.30 -1.12 15.50
C PHE A 281 8.77 -1.10 15.47
N LEU A 282 8.17 -2.27 15.67
CA LEU A 282 6.73 -2.38 15.72
C LEU A 282 6.20 -1.40 16.78
N ARG A 283 6.73 -1.42 18.02
CA ARG A 283 6.23 -0.55 19.12
C ARG A 283 6.23 0.92 18.72
N GLY A 284 7.31 1.37 18.06
CA GLY A 284 7.40 2.73 17.55
C GLY A 284 6.33 3.06 16.50
N ARG A 285 5.99 2.11 15.62
CA ARG A 285 4.90 2.30 14.65
C ARG A 285 3.56 2.48 15.35
N ALA A 286 3.22 1.61 16.29
CA ALA A 286 1.95 1.72 17.03
C ALA A 286 1.83 3.07 17.76
N GLN A 287 2.93 3.58 18.33
CA GLN A 287 2.98 4.90 18.98
C GLN A 287 2.84 6.05 17.98
N THR A 288 3.35 5.91 16.74
CA THR A 288 3.22 6.91 15.67
C THR A 288 1.76 7.14 15.28
N TYR A 289 0.94 6.08 15.24
CA TYR A 289 -0.50 6.16 14.92
C TYR A 289 -1.36 6.79 16.02
N GLN A 290 -0.77 7.27 17.12
CA GLN A 290 -1.49 8.09 18.09
C GLN A 290 -1.66 9.54 17.62
N PHE A 291 -0.90 9.97 16.60
CA PHE A 291 -0.99 11.29 15.96
C PHE A 291 -0.87 12.51 16.90
N HIS A 292 -0.19 12.36 18.03
CA HIS A 292 0.08 13.46 18.96
C HIS A 292 1.54 13.50 19.40
N ARG A 293 1.97 14.64 19.94
CA ARG A 293 3.39 14.91 20.28
C ARG A 293 4.02 13.82 21.14
N SER A 294 3.34 13.39 22.21
CA SER A 294 3.86 12.32 23.10
C SER A 294 3.96 10.95 22.40
N GLY A 295 3.05 10.63 21.47
CA GLY A 295 3.09 9.41 20.68
C GLY A 295 4.31 9.41 19.75
N TYR A 296 4.55 10.52 19.03
CA TYR A 296 5.74 10.66 18.20
C TYR A 296 7.05 10.65 19.00
N ALA A 297 7.06 11.24 20.21
CA ALA A 297 8.23 11.20 21.10
C ALA A 297 8.54 9.77 21.58
N ALA A 298 7.52 9.04 22.03
CA ALA A 298 7.68 7.64 22.43
C ALA A 298 8.08 6.74 21.25
N ALA A 299 7.52 7.01 20.06
CA ALA A 299 7.90 6.32 18.83
C ALA A 299 9.38 6.52 18.50
N LEU A 300 9.88 7.75 18.63
CA LEU A 300 11.28 8.09 18.40
C LEU A 300 12.22 7.30 19.32
N GLU A 301 11.89 7.18 20.61
CA GLU A 301 12.66 6.35 21.56
C GLU A 301 12.68 4.88 21.13
N SER A 302 11.53 4.32 20.73
CA SER A 302 11.43 2.94 20.25
C SER A 302 12.25 2.71 18.97
N PHE A 303 12.21 3.64 18.01
CA PHE A 303 13.00 3.54 16.79
C PHE A 303 14.50 3.69 17.05
N GLU A 304 14.90 4.50 18.03
CA GLU A 304 16.30 4.62 18.43
C GLU A 304 16.81 3.32 19.06
N ALA A 305 16.03 2.70 19.95
CA ALA A 305 16.36 1.39 20.52
C ALA A 305 16.45 0.26 19.47
N ALA A 306 15.62 0.31 18.43
CA ALA A 306 15.71 -0.62 17.31
C ALA A 306 17.01 -0.42 16.49
N LEU A 307 17.39 0.84 16.22
CA LEU A 307 18.59 1.17 15.46
C LEU A 307 19.90 0.96 16.22
N GLU A 308 19.87 0.99 17.55
CA GLU A 308 21.01 0.60 18.39
C GLU A 308 21.37 -0.88 18.21
N ARG A 309 20.36 -1.74 17.99
CA ARG A 309 20.56 -3.17 17.72
C ARG A 309 20.87 -3.45 16.26
N GLN A 310 20.14 -2.80 15.35
CA GLN A 310 20.29 -3.01 13.92
C GLN A 310 20.32 -1.67 13.16
N SER A 311 21.53 -1.15 12.97
CA SER A 311 21.74 0.19 12.39
C SER A 311 21.37 0.31 10.90
N ASP A 312 21.31 -0.80 10.17
CA ASP A 312 20.95 -0.89 8.75
C ASP A 312 19.47 -1.24 8.51
N TYR A 313 18.63 -1.13 9.54
CA TYR A 313 17.21 -1.44 9.42
C TYR A 313 16.45 -0.30 8.69
N ALA A 314 16.41 -0.38 7.36
CA ALA A 314 15.94 0.68 6.46
C ALA A 314 14.57 1.27 6.82
N VAL A 315 13.58 0.40 7.07
CA VAL A 315 12.20 0.80 7.38
C VAL A 315 12.12 1.61 8.69
N VAL A 316 12.97 1.30 9.68
CA VAL A 316 13.02 2.04 10.95
C VAL A 316 13.52 3.47 10.73
N HIS A 317 14.52 3.67 9.86
CA HIS A 317 14.97 5.01 9.49
C HIS A 317 13.86 5.82 8.83
N GLY A 318 13.04 5.19 7.98
CA GLY A 318 11.89 5.81 7.32
C GLY A 318 10.82 6.27 8.32
N TRP A 319 10.40 5.37 9.22
CA TRP A 319 9.41 5.71 10.25
C TRP A 319 9.95 6.68 11.30
N LYS A 320 11.24 6.61 11.64
CA LYS A 320 11.91 7.64 12.44
C LYS A 320 11.82 9.02 11.78
N ALA A 321 12.00 9.10 10.47
CA ALA A 321 11.84 10.35 9.73
C ALA A 321 10.40 10.88 9.80
N ALA A 322 9.40 10.01 9.66
CA ALA A 322 7.98 10.38 9.79
C ALA A 322 7.65 10.88 11.20
N ALA A 323 8.08 10.17 12.26
CA ALA A 323 7.85 10.59 13.65
C ALA A 323 8.53 11.93 13.98
N LEU A 324 9.77 12.14 13.52
CA LEU A 324 10.45 13.44 13.67
C LEU A 324 9.74 14.55 12.90
N SER A 325 9.17 14.26 11.73
CA SER A 325 8.36 15.20 10.96
C SER A 325 7.07 15.58 11.70
N GLY A 326 6.41 14.61 12.35
CA GLY A 326 5.28 14.83 13.24
C GLY A 326 5.62 15.72 14.44
N LEU A 327 6.78 15.50 15.08
CA LEU A 327 7.30 16.36 16.15
C LEU A 327 7.58 17.79 15.66
N ALA A 328 8.14 17.95 14.46
CA ALA A 328 8.37 19.26 13.84
C ALA A 328 7.07 20.03 13.57
N PHE A 329 5.95 19.32 13.38
CA PHE A 329 4.63 19.91 13.16
C PHE A 329 3.85 20.15 14.47
N SER A 330 4.17 19.42 15.54
CA SER A 330 3.42 19.40 16.82
C SER A 330 3.78 20.54 17.79
N ARG A 331 3.66 21.79 17.32
CA ARG A 331 3.95 23.03 18.08
C ARG A 331 5.31 23.05 18.82
N PRO A 332 6.43 22.69 18.17
CA PRO A 332 7.76 22.83 18.78
C PRO A 332 8.19 24.30 18.90
N SER A 333 9.21 24.55 19.72
CA SER A 333 9.98 25.80 19.63
C SER A 333 10.64 25.92 18.24
N ALA A 334 11.08 27.12 17.85
CA ALA A 334 11.78 27.30 16.57
C ALA A 334 13.08 26.48 16.47
N GLU A 335 13.79 26.36 17.59
CA GLU A 335 15.02 25.55 17.68
C GLU A 335 14.71 24.05 17.57
N GLU A 336 13.74 23.56 18.35
CA GLU A 336 13.28 22.16 18.31
C GLU A 336 12.83 21.78 16.89
N ARG A 337 12.03 22.64 16.25
CA ARG A 337 11.54 22.41 14.89
C ARG A 337 12.68 22.21 13.89
N THR A 338 13.67 23.09 13.94
CA THR A 338 14.85 23.04 13.07
C THR A 338 15.67 21.78 13.34
N ALA A 339 15.83 21.40 14.61
CA ALA A 339 16.55 20.19 15.00
C ALA A 339 15.83 18.91 14.53
N TYR A 340 14.51 18.84 14.71
CA TYR A 340 13.70 17.71 14.26
C TYR A 340 13.69 17.59 12.73
N ALA A 341 13.47 18.68 12.00
CA ALA A 341 13.50 18.67 10.53
C ALA A 341 14.84 18.18 9.98
N ARG A 342 15.96 18.62 10.57
CA ARG A 342 17.31 18.17 10.19
C ARG A 342 17.50 16.67 10.42
N ARG A 343 17.13 16.16 11.60
CA ARG A 343 17.22 14.73 11.93
C ARG A 343 16.30 13.89 11.05
N ALA A 344 15.10 14.41 10.73
CA ALA A 344 14.14 13.75 9.86
C ALA A 344 14.71 13.58 8.44
N LEU A 345 15.27 14.63 7.85
CA LEU A 345 15.94 14.55 6.54
C LEU A 345 17.12 13.57 6.54
N GLN A 346 17.92 13.55 7.60
CA GLN A 346 19.02 12.59 7.73
C GLN A 346 18.51 11.14 7.76
N SER A 347 17.45 10.90 8.52
CA SER A 347 16.87 9.56 8.67
C SER A 347 16.19 9.11 7.36
N ALA A 348 15.45 10.00 6.69
CA ALA A 348 14.85 9.73 5.38
C ALA A 348 15.91 9.42 4.31
N ARG A 349 17.02 10.16 4.27
CA ARG A 349 18.14 9.86 3.36
C ARG A 349 18.74 8.49 3.65
N ARG A 350 18.99 8.18 4.93
CA ARG A 350 19.55 6.89 5.30
C ARG A 350 18.61 5.73 4.94
N ALA A 351 17.30 5.92 5.11
CA ALA A 351 16.30 4.94 4.68
C ALA A 351 16.39 4.68 3.17
N LEU A 352 16.45 5.72 2.35
CA LEU A 352 16.50 5.60 0.88
C LEU A 352 17.86 5.10 0.35
N GLU A 353 18.95 5.32 1.08
CA GLU A 353 20.25 4.68 0.77
C GLU A 353 20.20 3.16 0.97
N LEU A 354 19.41 2.69 1.93
CA LEU A 354 19.28 1.27 2.28
C LEU A 354 18.19 0.58 1.44
N ASP A 355 17.07 1.27 1.21
CA ASP A 355 15.92 0.81 0.43
C ASP A 355 15.26 2.01 -0.28
N PRO A 356 15.55 2.21 -1.59
CA PRO A 356 15.00 3.32 -2.38
C PRO A 356 13.48 3.28 -2.57
N GLU A 357 12.83 2.13 -2.33
CA GLU A 357 11.40 1.91 -2.55
C GLU A 357 10.56 2.15 -1.28
N LEU A 358 11.16 2.74 -0.23
CA LEU A 358 10.42 3.06 0.99
C LEU A 358 9.53 4.31 0.83
N GLY A 359 8.26 4.08 0.52
CA GLY A 359 7.23 5.12 0.42
C GLY A 359 7.20 6.08 1.61
N ILE A 360 7.29 5.57 2.85
CA ILE A 360 7.28 6.40 4.06
C ILE A 360 8.46 7.38 4.15
N ALA A 361 9.62 7.03 3.60
CA ALA A 361 10.79 7.91 3.56
C ALA A 361 10.62 8.99 2.48
N HIS A 362 10.00 8.66 1.35
CA HIS A 362 9.61 9.64 0.33
C HIS A 362 8.55 10.61 0.85
N PHE A 363 7.52 10.11 1.54
CA PHE A 363 6.54 10.93 2.26
C PHE A 363 7.22 11.96 3.16
N ALA A 364 8.13 11.52 4.04
CA ALA A 364 8.80 12.41 4.98
C ALA A 364 9.57 13.54 4.27
N ARG A 365 10.22 13.26 3.12
CA ARG A 365 10.90 14.28 2.31
C ARG A 365 9.92 15.30 1.74
N GLY A 366 8.80 14.86 1.16
CA GLY A 366 7.75 15.73 0.63
C GLY A 366 7.13 16.59 1.73
N TRP A 367 6.79 15.97 2.85
CA TRP A 367 6.19 16.63 4.01
C TRP A 367 7.08 17.71 4.62
N LEU A 368 8.40 17.48 4.73
CA LEU A 368 9.33 18.49 5.23
C LEU A 368 9.51 19.64 4.24
N ALA A 369 9.57 19.35 2.94
CA ALA A 369 9.62 20.38 1.91
C ALA A 369 8.37 21.28 1.95
N PHE A 370 7.19 20.69 2.17
CA PHE A 370 5.93 21.41 2.34
C PHE A 370 5.88 22.21 3.66
N SER A 371 5.94 21.52 4.79
CA SER A 371 5.59 22.08 6.10
C SER A 371 6.69 22.93 6.75
N GLN A 372 7.97 22.71 6.40
CA GLN A 372 9.11 23.37 7.04
C GLN A 372 9.84 24.33 6.10
N GLU A 373 10.12 23.87 4.88
CA GLU A 373 10.89 24.66 3.92
C GLU A 373 10.01 25.65 3.15
N TRP A 374 8.69 25.40 3.06
CA TRP A 374 7.72 26.10 2.19
C TRP A 374 8.15 26.06 0.72
N ALA A 375 8.78 24.96 0.31
CA ALA A 375 9.25 24.72 -1.04
C ALA A 375 8.17 23.98 -1.84
N PHE A 376 7.02 24.61 -2.07
CA PHE A 376 5.81 23.96 -2.58
C PHE A 376 6.01 23.20 -3.90
N ALA A 377 6.64 23.82 -4.90
CA ALA A 377 6.93 23.15 -6.17
C ALA A 377 7.87 21.93 -6.03
N ARG A 378 8.79 21.97 -5.05
CA ARG A 378 9.65 20.83 -4.72
C ARG A 378 8.86 19.75 -3.98
N ALA A 379 7.98 20.14 -3.05
CA ALA A 379 7.12 19.22 -2.32
C ALA A 379 6.19 18.46 -3.25
N GLU A 380 5.56 19.14 -4.22
CA GLU A 380 4.68 18.51 -5.21
C GLU A 380 5.42 17.44 -6.02
N ARG A 381 6.63 17.77 -6.52
CA ARG A 381 7.45 16.77 -7.22
C ARG A 381 7.78 15.58 -6.33
N LEU A 382 8.18 15.82 -5.08
CA LEU A 382 8.52 14.75 -4.14
C LEU A 382 7.32 13.86 -3.80
N PHE A 383 6.11 14.43 -3.67
CA PHE A 383 4.91 13.63 -3.45
C PHE A 383 4.51 12.81 -4.68
N ARG A 384 4.68 13.34 -5.90
CA ARG A 384 4.48 12.56 -7.13
C ARG A 384 5.48 11.40 -7.24
N GLU A 385 6.76 11.65 -7.00
CA GLU A 385 7.79 10.61 -6.91
C GLU A 385 7.42 9.56 -5.84
N ALA A 386 6.87 9.99 -4.70
CA ALA A 386 6.44 9.08 -3.65
C ALA A 386 5.26 8.18 -4.11
N LEU A 387 4.28 8.72 -4.83
CA LEU A 387 3.14 7.96 -5.38
C LEU A 387 3.54 6.98 -6.48
N GLU A 388 4.62 7.26 -7.22
CA GLU A 388 5.18 6.29 -8.18
C GLU A 388 5.76 5.06 -7.45
N VAL A 389 6.27 5.24 -6.24
CA VAL A 389 6.89 4.18 -5.42
C VAL A 389 5.85 3.40 -4.61
N ASP A 390 4.90 4.11 -3.99
CA ASP A 390 3.90 3.53 -3.10
C ASP A 390 2.53 4.18 -3.35
N PRO A 391 1.82 3.77 -4.42
CA PRO A 391 0.56 4.39 -4.82
C PRO A 391 -0.59 4.14 -3.83
N ASN A 392 -0.51 3.08 -3.01
CA ASN A 392 -1.58 2.72 -2.06
C ASN A 392 -1.28 3.24 -0.64
N SER A 393 -0.46 4.29 -0.54
CA SER A 393 -0.07 4.89 0.74
C SER A 393 -0.99 6.04 1.11
N TRP A 394 -1.89 5.81 2.08
CA TRP A 394 -2.77 6.88 2.56
C TRP A 394 -1.96 8.08 3.10
N TRP A 395 -0.77 7.87 3.67
CA TRP A 395 0.11 8.94 4.15
C TRP A 395 0.58 9.86 3.01
N ILE A 396 0.95 9.29 1.86
CA ILE A 396 1.41 10.07 0.70
C ILE A 396 0.24 10.85 0.09
N HIS A 397 -0.92 10.18 -0.07
CA HIS A 397 -2.15 10.82 -0.52
C HIS A 397 -2.55 11.99 0.39
N PHE A 398 -2.54 11.79 1.70
CA PHE A 398 -2.77 12.83 2.70
C PHE A 398 -1.79 13.99 2.54
N GLY A 399 -0.47 13.73 2.51
CA GLY A 399 0.54 14.78 2.41
C GLY A 399 0.44 15.59 1.12
N TYR A 400 0.10 14.95 0.01
CA TYR A 400 -0.09 15.64 -1.26
C TYR A 400 -1.38 16.44 -1.29
N ALA A 401 -2.47 15.89 -0.75
CA ALA A 401 -3.74 16.60 -0.61
C ALA A 401 -3.59 17.87 0.25
N GLU A 402 -2.83 17.82 1.34
CA GLU A 402 -2.57 18.99 2.18
C GLU A 402 -1.84 20.10 1.44
N LEU A 403 -0.83 19.74 0.63
CA LEU A 403 -0.14 20.69 -0.24
C LEU A 403 -1.09 21.31 -1.27
N LEU A 404 -1.87 20.47 -1.97
CA LEU A 404 -2.83 20.92 -2.98
C LEU A 404 -3.88 21.84 -2.35
N SER A 405 -4.37 21.48 -1.16
CA SER A 405 -5.34 22.25 -0.40
C SER A 405 -4.79 23.61 -0.02
N ALA A 406 -3.55 23.68 0.51
CA ALA A 406 -2.87 24.93 0.84
C ALA A 406 -2.68 25.86 -0.38
N LEU A 407 -2.47 25.29 -1.58
CA LEU A 407 -2.35 26.01 -2.84
C LEU A 407 -3.71 26.35 -3.49
N GLY A 408 -4.84 26.10 -2.81
CA GLY A 408 -6.18 26.37 -3.34
C GLY A 408 -6.68 25.39 -4.40
N ARG A 409 -5.95 24.30 -4.69
CA ARG A 409 -6.31 23.25 -5.66
C ARG A 409 -7.24 22.22 -5.02
N HIS A 410 -8.41 22.69 -4.57
CA HIS A 410 -9.28 21.97 -3.66
C HIS A 410 -9.87 20.68 -4.24
N GLU A 411 -10.28 20.64 -5.51
CA GLU A 411 -10.83 19.42 -6.10
C GLU A 411 -9.79 18.29 -6.16
N GLU A 412 -8.56 18.61 -6.53
CA GLU A 412 -7.47 17.63 -6.55
C GLU A 412 -7.11 17.17 -5.14
N ALA A 413 -7.13 18.09 -4.16
CA ALA A 413 -6.91 17.76 -2.75
C ALA A 413 -7.99 16.79 -2.23
N ILE A 414 -9.27 17.06 -2.53
CA ILE A 414 -10.39 16.19 -2.15
C ILE A 414 -10.24 14.82 -2.79
N ALA A 415 -9.93 14.73 -4.09
CA ALA A 415 -9.74 13.45 -4.76
C ALA A 415 -8.64 12.60 -4.10
N HIS A 416 -7.49 13.20 -3.78
CA HIS A 416 -6.42 12.47 -3.08
C HIS A 416 -6.84 12.03 -1.68
N MET A 417 -7.60 12.86 -0.96
CA MET A 417 -8.05 12.52 0.39
C MET A 417 -9.20 11.50 0.41
N GLU A 418 -10.03 11.47 -0.64
CA GLU A 418 -11.00 10.39 -0.88
C GLU A 418 -10.27 9.06 -1.10
N THR A 419 -9.18 9.03 -1.88
CA THR A 419 -8.34 7.84 -1.97
C THR A 419 -7.72 7.44 -0.62
N ALA A 420 -7.21 8.40 0.16
CA ALA A 420 -6.70 8.12 1.50
C ALA A 420 -7.80 7.54 2.42
N TYR A 421 -9.02 8.04 2.31
CA TYR A 421 -10.20 7.52 3.03
C TYR A 421 -10.56 6.10 2.58
N GLU A 422 -10.55 5.80 1.28
CA GLU A 422 -10.79 4.44 0.78
C GLU A 422 -9.75 3.42 1.29
N LEU A 423 -8.50 3.86 1.47
CA LEU A 423 -7.41 3.03 2.01
C LEU A 423 -7.45 2.87 3.53
N ASP A 424 -8.02 3.82 4.28
CA ASP A 424 -8.10 3.78 5.76
C ASP A 424 -9.42 4.43 6.28
N PRO A 425 -10.60 3.84 6.00
CA PRO A 425 -11.91 4.50 6.11
C PRO A 425 -12.40 4.80 7.53
N VAL A 426 -11.92 4.06 8.52
CA VAL A 426 -12.26 4.23 9.95
C VAL A 426 -11.14 4.98 10.69
N ASN A 427 -10.08 5.39 10.01
CA ASN A 427 -9.01 6.19 10.61
C ASN A 427 -9.53 7.59 11.00
N PRO A 428 -9.55 7.94 12.30
CA PRO A 428 -10.07 9.23 12.74
C PRO A 428 -9.25 10.39 12.21
N PHE A 429 -7.93 10.22 12.02
CA PHE A 429 -7.07 11.24 11.42
C PHE A 429 -7.47 11.51 9.97
N VAL A 430 -7.56 10.47 9.14
CA VAL A 430 -7.96 10.63 7.72
C VAL A 430 -9.35 11.25 7.59
N ASN A 431 -10.31 10.85 8.43
CA ASN A 431 -11.65 11.45 8.43
C ASN A 431 -11.62 12.95 8.82
N VAL A 432 -10.80 13.32 9.79
CA VAL A 432 -10.59 14.73 10.19
C VAL A 432 -10.00 15.55 9.05
N GLU A 433 -8.99 15.02 8.36
CA GLU A 433 -8.29 15.72 7.28
C GLU A 433 -9.14 15.77 5.99
N LEU A 434 -9.90 14.71 5.66
CA LEU A 434 -10.91 14.73 4.59
C LEU A 434 -11.96 15.82 4.83
N ALA A 435 -12.47 15.89 6.06
CA ALA A 435 -13.37 16.97 6.42
C ALA A 435 -12.66 18.33 6.26
N ALA A 436 -11.43 18.49 6.74
CA ALA A 436 -10.69 19.74 6.64
C ALA A 436 -10.50 20.22 5.19
N VAL A 437 -10.16 19.34 4.25
CA VAL A 437 -10.05 19.73 2.83
C VAL A 437 -11.41 20.12 2.22
N HIS A 438 -12.51 19.47 2.62
CA HIS A 438 -13.86 19.95 2.27
C HIS A 438 -14.13 21.35 2.85
N ALA A 439 -13.70 21.62 4.09
CA ALA A 439 -13.85 22.93 4.72
C ALA A 439 -13.08 24.03 3.98
N HIS A 440 -11.85 23.75 3.52
CA HIS A 440 -11.05 24.67 2.70
C HIS A 440 -11.75 24.97 1.36
N ALA A 441 -12.42 23.98 0.77
CA ALA A 441 -13.26 24.16 -0.42
C ALA A 441 -14.59 24.90 -0.14
N GLY A 442 -14.92 25.18 1.13
CA GLY A 442 -16.22 25.73 1.54
C GLY A 442 -17.38 24.73 1.55
N ARG A 443 -17.09 23.43 1.40
CA ARG A 443 -18.03 22.30 1.40
C ARG A 443 -18.30 21.82 2.83
N TYR A 444 -18.79 22.72 3.69
CA TYR A 444 -18.93 22.43 5.13
C TYR A 444 -19.96 21.34 5.46
N ARG A 445 -20.96 21.12 4.59
CA ARG A 445 -21.97 20.08 4.83
C ARG A 445 -21.39 18.70 4.56
N GLU A 446 -20.68 18.57 3.45
CA GLU A 446 -19.98 17.36 3.03
C GLU A 446 -18.90 16.98 4.05
N GLY A 447 -18.11 17.97 4.52
CA GLY A 447 -17.16 17.73 5.60
C GLY A 447 -17.80 17.30 6.93
N LEU A 448 -18.98 17.84 7.27
CA LEU A 448 -19.74 17.40 8.45
C LEU A 448 -20.27 15.97 8.30
N GLU A 449 -20.73 15.58 7.11
CA GLU A 449 -21.19 14.21 6.82
C GLU A 449 -20.07 13.18 7.00
N VAL A 450 -18.84 13.50 6.58
CA VAL A 450 -17.66 12.66 6.84
C VAL A 450 -17.45 12.46 8.34
N ILE A 451 -17.49 13.54 9.12
CA ILE A 451 -17.29 13.48 10.58
C ILE A 451 -18.43 12.71 11.28
N ASP A 452 -19.69 12.96 10.89
CA ASP A 452 -20.84 12.27 11.46
C ASP A 452 -20.74 10.74 11.20
N ARG A 453 -20.34 10.33 9.99
CA ARG A 453 -20.10 8.90 9.68
C ARG A 453 -18.97 8.30 10.52
N ALA A 454 -17.86 9.01 10.66
CA ALA A 454 -16.74 8.54 11.49
C ALA A 454 -17.14 8.35 12.96
N LEU A 455 -18.05 9.19 13.48
CA LEU A 455 -18.58 9.08 14.84
C LEU A 455 -19.55 7.92 15.04
N GLU A 456 -20.14 7.35 13.98
CA GLU A 456 -20.90 6.09 14.08
C GLU A 456 -19.98 4.92 14.44
N ALA A 457 -18.75 4.91 13.91
CA ALA A 457 -17.72 3.93 14.23
C ALA A 457 -17.03 4.22 15.55
N LEU A 458 -16.74 5.50 15.82
CA LEU A 458 -15.90 5.96 16.93
C LEU A 458 -16.62 7.01 17.80
N PRO A 459 -17.72 6.65 18.50
CA PRO A 459 -18.60 7.61 19.17
C PRO A 459 -17.95 8.40 20.29
N HIS A 460 -16.83 7.92 20.84
CA HIS A 460 -16.08 8.55 21.92
C HIS A 460 -14.74 9.16 21.48
N HIS A 461 -14.50 9.32 20.17
CA HIS A 461 -13.26 9.92 19.69
C HIS A 461 -13.28 11.45 19.85
N GLN A 462 -12.37 11.96 20.65
CA GLN A 462 -12.32 13.37 21.04
C GLN A 462 -12.11 14.32 19.85
N GLU A 463 -11.14 14.08 18.96
CA GLU A 463 -10.87 14.99 17.82
C GLU A 463 -12.03 15.06 16.82
N LEU A 464 -12.83 14.00 16.70
CA LEU A 464 -14.01 14.00 15.83
C LEU A 464 -15.08 14.95 16.38
N HIS A 465 -15.29 14.97 17.71
CA HIS A 465 -16.23 15.91 18.34
C HIS A 465 -15.74 17.37 18.26
N ASP A 466 -14.43 17.60 18.43
CA ASP A 466 -13.85 18.95 18.24
C ASP A 466 -14.05 19.42 16.79
N ARG A 467 -13.68 18.57 15.82
CA ARG A 467 -13.85 18.90 14.40
C ARG A 467 -15.31 19.15 14.05
N ARG A 468 -16.24 18.35 14.57
CA ARG A 468 -17.69 18.52 14.41
C ARG A 468 -18.17 19.87 14.93
N SER A 469 -17.64 20.34 16.07
CA SER A 469 -17.93 21.66 16.61
C SER A 469 -17.55 22.77 15.62
N ASN A 470 -16.34 22.69 15.05
CA ASN A 470 -15.82 23.64 14.08
C ASN A 470 -16.65 23.68 12.77
N PHE A 471 -17.25 22.55 12.36
CA PHE A 471 -18.18 22.51 11.22
C PHE A 471 -19.53 23.15 11.54
N PHE A 472 -20.10 22.88 12.72
CA PHE A 472 -21.35 23.54 13.13
C PHE A 472 -21.18 25.06 13.23
N GLU A 473 -20.03 25.51 13.74
CA GLU A 473 -19.59 26.90 13.74
C GLU A 473 -19.62 27.52 12.34
N ALA A 474 -18.93 26.91 11.37
CA ALA A 474 -18.88 27.40 10.00
C ALA A 474 -20.27 27.44 9.32
N LEU A 475 -21.19 26.59 9.77
CA LEU A 475 -22.59 26.54 9.31
C LEU A 475 -23.53 27.48 10.09
N GLY A 476 -23.02 28.28 11.03
CA GLY A 476 -23.81 29.16 11.89
C GLY A 476 -24.72 28.44 12.90
N ARG A 477 -24.50 27.14 13.12
CA ARG A 477 -25.26 26.29 14.04
C ARG A 477 -24.61 26.28 15.43
N PHE A 478 -24.47 27.47 16.02
CA PHE A 478 -23.69 27.71 17.24
C PHE A 478 -24.10 26.83 18.44
N GLU A 479 -25.39 26.59 18.64
CA GLU A 479 -25.86 25.72 19.74
C GLU A 479 -25.31 24.29 19.60
N LYS A 480 -25.39 23.71 18.40
CA LYS A 480 -24.83 22.38 18.12
C LYS A 480 -23.30 22.37 18.23
N ALA A 481 -22.65 23.48 17.92
CA ALA A 481 -21.21 23.61 18.12
C ALA A 481 -20.86 23.58 19.61
N ILE A 482 -21.63 24.24 20.47
CA ILE A 482 -21.45 24.20 21.93
C ILE A 482 -21.64 22.78 22.46
N GLU A 483 -22.70 22.07 22.04
CA GLU A 483 -22.94 20.67 22.41
C GLU A 483 -21.79 19.74 21.99
N ALA A 484 -21.28 19.88 20.76
CA ALA A 484 -20.16 19.07 20.29
C ALA A 484 -18.86 19.36 21.07
N ARG A 485 -18.62 20.62 21.42
CA ARG A 485 -17.47 21.02 22.24
C ARG A 485 -17.58 20.55 23.68
N GLU A 486 -18.78 20.54 24.24
CA GLU A 486 -19.06 19.96 25.57
C GLU A 486 -18.71 18.47 25.62
N LYS A 487 -19.04 17.71 24.56
CA LYS A 487 -18.63 16.30 24.43
C LYS A 487 -17.11 16.15 24.34
N TYR A 488 -16.45 16.95 23.51
CA TYR A 488 -15.00 16.97 23.42
C TYR A 488 -14.34 17.25 24.78
N ALA A 489 -14.83 18.26 25.50
CA ALA A 489 -14.35 18.63 26.83
C ALA A 489 -14.53 17.50 27.86
N ALA A 490 -15.71 16.87 27.87
CA ALA A 490 -16.02 15.77 28.78
C ALA A 490 -15.11 14.56 28.56
N ILE A 491 -14.79 14.22 27.30
CA ILE A 491 -13.88 13.11 26.99
C ILE A 491 -12.45 13.42 27.47
N GLN A 492 -12.06 14.69 27.40
CA GLN A 492 -10.73 15.17 27.81
C GLN A 492 -10.61 15.47 29.31
N ASP A 493 -11.69 15.27 30.09
CA ASP A 493 -11.78 15.70 31.50
C ASP A 493 -11.39 17.18 31.70
N ARG A 494 -11.81 18.03 30.74
CA ARG A 494 -11.57 19.47 30.75
C ARG A 494 -12.82 20.22 31.15
N GLU A 495 -12.64 21.26 31.96
CA GLU A 495 -13.73 22.16 32.33
C GLU A 495 -14.12 23.04 31.13
N TYR A 496 -15.42 23.04 30.81
CA TYR A 496 -16.00 23.87 29.74
C TYR A 496 -17.35 24.42 30.20
N ASP A 497 -17.43 25.74 30.40
CA ASP A 497 -18.67 26.44 30.79
C ASP A 497 -19.60 26.61 29.58
N ALA A 498 -20.27 25.51 29.20
CA ALA A 498 -21.23 25.50 28.11
C ALA A 498 -22.37 26.52 28.33
N ASP A 499 -22.83 26.68 29.57
CA ASP A 499 -23.91 27.63 29.91
C ASP A 499 -23.45 29.09 29.79
N GLY A 500 -22.22 29.40 30.21
CA GLY A 500 -21.58 30.68 29.94
C GLY A 500 -21.47 30.98 28.45
N HIS A 501 -21.07 29.99 27.65
CA HIS A 501 -20.96 30.15 26.21
C HIS A 501 -22.33 30.39 25.55
N ARG A 502 -23.36 29.62 25.95
CA ARG A 502 -24.76 29.82 25.52
C ARG A 502 -25.29 31.19 25.91
N ARG A 503 -25.00 31.68 27.13
CA ARG A 503 -25.36 33.03 27.58
C ARG A 503 -24.72 34.11 26.70
N ALA A 504 -23.40 33.99 26.43
CA ALA A 504 -22.71 34.94 25.57
C ALA A 504 -23.31 34.99 24.16
N LEU A 505 -23.63 33.82 23.58
CA LEU A 505 -24.34 33.70 22.31
C LEU A 505 -25.73 34.36 22.37
N ALA A 506 -26.51 34.14 23.43
CA ALA A 506 -27.85 34.71 23.57
C ALA A 506 -27.84 36.25 23.71
N GLU A 507 -26.85 36.81 24.41
CA GLU A 507 -26.76 38.25 24.67
C GLU A 507 -26.23 39.05 23.47
N GLN A 508 -25.28 38.49 22.73
CA GLN A 508 -24.53 39.24 21.71
C GLN A 508 -24.49 38.55 20.34
N GLY A 509 -25.28 37.49 20.16
CA GLY A 509 -25.31 36.69 18.93
C GLY A 509 -23.96 36.07 18.62
N GLU A 510 -23.66 35.94 17.34
CA GLU A 510 -22.41 35.40 16.82
C GLU A 510 -21.16 36.12 17.39
N ARG A 511 -21.22 37.43 17.60
CA ARG A 511 -20.09 38.17 18.19
C ARG A 511 -19.82 37.77 19.64
N GLY A 512 -20.87 37.44 20.40
CA GLY A 512 -20.75 36.92 21.77
C GLY A 512 -20.08 35.56 21.80
N TYR A 513 -20.48 34.68 20.86
CA TYR A 513 -19.89 33.36 20.67
C TYR A 513 -18.38 33.44 20.42
N TRP A 514 -17.95 34.18 19.38
CA TRP A 514 -16.54 34.29 19.04
C TRP A 514 -15.70 34.97 20.11
N ARG A 515 -16.28 35.96 20.82
CA ARG A 515 -15.59 36.63 21.93
C ARG A 515 -15.38 35.69 23.11
N TRP A 516 -16.38 34.89 23.46
CA TRP A 516 -16.26 33.89 24.53
C TRP A 516 -15.09 32.93 24.24
N LEU A 517 -14.96 32.46 23.00
CA LEU A 517 -13.85 31.59 22.59
C LEU A 517 -12.50 32.32 22.64
N LEU A 518 -12.44 33.58 22.20
CA LEU A 518 -11.23 34.38 22.23
C LEU A 518 -10.73 34.63 23.66
N ASP A 519 -11.65 34.80 24.61
CA ASP A 519 -11.36 35.06 26.02
C ASP A 519 -11.11 33.77 26.82
N SER A 520 -11.23 32.60 26.18
CA SER A 520 -10.99 31.27 26.76
C SER A 520 -9.65 30.69 26.28
N PRO A 521 -8.50 31.12 26.85
CA PRO A 521 -7.16 30.87 26.31
C PRO A 521 -6.78 29.39 26.22
N ASP A 522 -7.34 28.53 27.08
CA ASP A 522 -6.98 27.10 27.15
C ASP A 522 -7.43 26.30 25.91
N TRP A 523 -8.41 26.82 25.16
CA TRP A 523 -8.98 26.15 23.98
C TRP A 523 -8.37 26.67 22.66
N TYR A 524 -7.76 27.86 22.67
CA TYR A 524 -7.34 28.62 21.48
C TYR A 524 -5.89 29.11 21.57
N SER A 525 -4.96 28.19 21.85
CA SER A 525 -3.52 28.52 22.02
C SER A 525 -2.73 28.66 20.72
N ASP A 526 -3.29 28.29 19.57
CA ASP A 526 -2.64 28.49 18.27
C ASP A 526 -2.83 29.93 17.76
N VAL A 527 -1.73 30.55 17.32
CA VAL A 527 -1.70 31.94 16.84
C VAL A 527 -2.61 32.16 15.64
N VAL A 528 -2.66 31.23 14.68
CA VAL A 528 -3.50 31.36 13.49
C VAL A 528 -4.97 31.17 13.85
N LEU A 529 -5.28 30.24 14.75
CA LEU A 529 -6.63 30.06 15.25
C LEU A 529 -7.16 31.31 15.98
N ARG A 530 -6.31 31.96 16.79
CA ARG A 530 -6.65 33.24 17.43
C ARG A 530 -6.84 34.37 16.40
N ALA A 531 -6.01 34.40 15.36
CA ALA A 531 -6.17 35.35 14.26
C ALA A 531 -7.53 35.17 13.55
N LYS A 532 -7.98 33.92 13.33
CA LYS A 532 -9.30 33.62 12.75
C LYS A 532 -10.43 34.22 13.57
N LEU A 533 -10.41 34.05 14.89
CA LEU A 533 -11.40 34.65 15.80
C LEU A 533 -11.38 36.18 15.76
N LEU A 534 -10.20 36.79 15.73
CA LEU A 534 -10.06 38.25 15.62
C LEU A 534 -10.61 38.78 14.31
N ALA A 535 -10.38 38.09 13.19
CA ALA A 535 -10.94 38.43 11.89
C ALA A 535 -12.48 38.37 11.90
N LEU A 536 -13.06 37.29 12.44
CA LEU A 536 -14.52 37.14 12.61
C LEU A 536 -15.14 38.23 13.50
N LEU A 537 -14.38 38.72 14.49
CA LEU A 537 -14.79 39.82 15.36
C LEU A 537 -14.58 41.22 14.75
N GLY A 538 -14.05 41.32 13.52
CA GLY A 538 -13.76 42.59 12.84
C GLY A 538 -12.48 43.28 13.32
N ARG A 539 -11.64 42.60 14.11
CA ARG A 539 -10.36 43.13 14.65
C ARG A 539 -9.22 42.85 13.67
N HIS A 540 -9.34 43.38 12.46
CA HIS A 540 -8.48 43.03 11.32
C HIS A 540 -7.00 43.32 11.54
N ASP A 541 -6.63 44.47 12.11
CA ASP A 541 -5.22 44.81 12.35
C ASP A 541 -4.56 43.81 13.32
N SER A 542 -5.25 43.48 14.42
CA SER A 542 -4.76 42.48 15.37
C SER A 542 -4.68 41.08 14.77
N ALA A 543 -5.61 40.73 13.86
CA ALA A 543 -5.54 39.47 13.12
C ALA A 543 -4.30 39.45 12.20
N LEU A 544 -4.05 40.54 11.46
CA LEU A 544 -2.89 40.68 10.57
C LEU A 544 -1.56 40.67 11.32
N ASP A 545 -1.50 41.23 12.54
CA ASP A 545 -0.31 41.13 13.40
C ASP A 545 0.02 39.68 13.75
N LEU A 546 -0.99 38.89 14.13
CA LEU A 546 -0.81 37.46 14.44
C LEU A 546 -0.48 36.63 13.20
N ILE A 547 -1.08 36.93 12.04
CA ILE A 547 -0.72 36.27 10.77
C ILE A 547 0.72 36.59 10.40
N ALA A 548 1.15 37.85 10.54
CA ALA A 548 2.53 38.25 10.28
C ALA A 548 3.51 37.51 11.19
N GLU A 549 3.20 37.41 12.50
CA GLU A 549 3.99 36.61 13.44
C GLU A 549 4.08 35.14 12.99
N ALA A 550 2.96 34.54 12.60
CA ALA A 550 2.92 33.16 12.15
C ALA A 550 3.75 32.93 10.88
N VAL A 551 3.71 33.88 9.93
CA VAL A 551 4.48 33.84 8.69
C VAL A 551 5.97 34.01 8.94
N GLU A 552 6.36 35.02 9.73
CA GLU A 552 7.76 35.29 10.08
C GLU A 552 8.40 34.10 10.80
N GLN A 553 7.68 33.49 11.75
CA GLN A 553 8.17 32.33 12.49
C GLN A 553 8.00 31.00 11.75
N ARG A 554 7.41 31.01 10.54
CA ARG A 554 7.01 29.83 9.76
C ARG A 554 6.29 28.79 10.62
N LYS A 555 5.26 29.22 11.33
CA LYS A 555 4.42 28.32 12.13
C LYS A 555 3.77 27.29 11.19
N PRO A 556 3.64 26.01 11.60
CA PRO A 556 3.03 24.99 10.76
C PRO A 556 1.64 25.34 10.23
N SER A 557 0.79 26.00 11.04
CA SER A 557 -0.54 26.44 10.63
C SER A 557 -0.57 27.60 9.62
N ALA A 558 0.56 28.28 9.40
CA ALA A 558 0.63 29.43 8.50
C ALA A 558 0.54 29.03 7.01
N VAL A 559 0.79 27.77 6.65
CA VAL A 559 0.67 27.32 5.24
C VAL A 559 -0.77 27.31 4.73
N TYR A 560 -1.76 27.45 5.61
CA TYR A 560 -3.19 27.40 5.26
C TYR A 560 -3.88 28.78 5.32
N ILE A 561 -3.16 29.86 5.59
CA ILE A 561 -3.78 31.19 5.76
C ILE A 561 -4.50 31.68 4.49
N GLY A 562 -4.09 31.20 3.31
CA GLY A 562 -4.73 31.53 2.03
C GLY A 562 -6.09 30.87 1.82
N VAL A 563 -6.41 29.82 2.59
CA VAL A 563 -7.61 28.98 2.36
C VAL A 563 -8.61 28.97 3.50
N TYR A 564 -8.27 29.64 4.61
CA TYR A 564 -9.23 29.83 5.70
C TYR A 564 -10.24 30.93 5.35
N ARG A 565 -11.49 30.53 5.12
CA ARG A 565 -12.61 31.46 4.87
C ARG A 565 -12.83 32.49 5.98
N GLN A 566 -12.41 32.19 7.20
CA GLN A 566 -12.43 33.17 8.31
C GLN A 566 -11.60 34.42 8.02
N PHE A 567 -10.68 34.37 7.04
CA PHE A 567 -9.91 35.51 6.55
C PHE A 567 -10.47 36.15 5.28
N GLU A 568 -11.62 35.73 4.76
CA GLU A 568 -12.32 36.43 3.66
C GLU A 568 -12.50 37.95 3.93
N PRO A 569 -12.82 38.41 5.17
CA PRO A 569 -12.89 39.85 5.47
C PRO A 569 -11.58 40.61 5.30
N LEU A 570 -10.44 39.92 5.20
CA LEU A 570 -9.12 40.49 4.96
C LEU A 570 -8.75 40.51 3.46
N SER A 571 -9.56 39.89 2.59
CA SER A 571 -9.31 39.85 1.14
C SER A 571 -9.28 41.27 0.54
N GLY A 572 -8.30 41.54 -0.32
CA GLY A 572 -8.06 42.87 -0.91
C GLY A 572 -7.37 43.87 0.03
N ASN A 573 -6.98 43.45 1.23
CA ASN A 573 -6.08 44.21 2.08
C ASN A 573 -4.63 43.99 1.63
N ALA A 574 -3.96 45.07 1.20
CA ALA A 574 -2.57 45.00 0.71
C ALA A 574 -1.59 44.35 1.70
N ARG A 575 -1.81 44.48 3.01
CA ARG A 575 -0.98 43.82 4.03
C ARG A 575 -1.23 42.32 4.08
N PHE A 576 -2.46 41.87 3.88
CA PHE A 576 -2.77 40.45 3.82
C PHE A 576 -2.19 39.81 2.55
N ASP A 577 -2.36 40.47 1.40
CA ASP A 577 -1.81 40.01 0.12
C ASP A 577 -0.28 39.89 0.17
N ALA A 578 0.42 40.86 0.77
CA ALA A 578 1.86 40.79 0.98
C ALA A 578 2.28 39.63 1.90
N LEU A 579 1.47 39.27 2.89
CA LEU A 579 1.74 38.12 3.76
C LEU A 579 1.54 36.79 3.02
N LEU A 580 0.56 36.70 2.12
CA LEU A 580 0.36 35.54 1.25
C LEU A 580 1.55 35.38 0.28
N GLU A 581 2.01 36.47 -0.33
CA GLU A 581 3.19 36.49 -1.19
C GLU A 581 4.45 36.07 -0.42
N GLN A 582 4.67 36.63 0.77
CA GLN A 582 5.78 36.26 1.66
C GLN A 582 5.75 34.76 2.03
N ALA A 583 4.56 34.18 2.17
CA ALA A 583 4.37 32.77 2.44
C ALA A 583 4.46 31.88 1.18
N GLY A 584 4.55 32.46 -0.02
CA GLY A 584 4.55 31.71 -1.29
C GLY A 584 3.18 31.12 -1.65
N LEU A 585 2.09 31.68 -1.11
CA LEU A 585 0.71 31.21 -1.28
C LEU A 585 -0.10 32.07 -2.28
N SER A 586 0.53 33.10 -2.86
CA SER A 586 -0.08 33.90 -3.93
C SER A 586 -0.09 33.12 -5.24
N ASN A 587 -1.26 33.02 -5.88
CA ASN A 587 -1.45 32.41 -7.21
C ASN A 587 -0.82 33.23 -8.34
#